data_AF-A0A8J7GV20-F1
#
_entry.id   AF-A0A8J7GV20-F1
#
_cell.length_a   1.000
_cell.length_b   1.000
_cell.length_c   1.000
_cell.angle_alpha   90.00
_cell.angle_beta   90.00
_cell.angle_gamma   90.00
#
_symmetry.space_group_name_H-M   'P 1'
#
loop_
_entity.id
_entity.type
_entity.pdbx_description
1 polymer ?
#
loop_
_entity_poly.entity_id
_entity_poly.type
_entity_poly.pdbx_seq_one_letter_code
_entity_poly.pdbx_strand_id
1 'polypeptide(L)'
;MGRYVLHRLLLMVPLMLLITVVTFLLIQLSPSDPAEVALRVNMIVPTPEAIAALRLELGLDASLWQQYLRWLVRCVQLDWGTSFVTRTAVRHELAQALPATLWLAATALAMIVTLSLVIAALCVVSAGRWPDKLLRTGLFFLTAMPNYWVGLLLLWLLAVKWQWLPVGGIDAVKQRAKVSRFPG
;
A
#
# COMPACT_ATOMS: atom_id res chain seq x y z
N MET A 1 29.12 -9.28 -6.11
CA MET A 1 27.78 -8.64 -6.19
C MET A 1 26.76 -9.45 -6.98
N GLY A 2 27.04 -9.88 -8.23
CA GLY A 2 26.09 -10.66 -9.05
C GLY A 2 25.58 -11.97 -8.40
N ARG A 3 26.47 -12.78 -7.80
CA ARG A 3 26.08 -14.00 -7.07
C ARG A 3 25.13 -13.72 -5.90
N TYR A 4 25.33 -12.61 -5.20
CA TYR A 4 24.46 -12.19 -4.09
C TYR A 4 23.09 -11.72 -4.58
N VAL A 5 23.04 -10.91 -5.64
CA VAL A 5 21.78 -10.46 -6.26
C VAL A 5 20.99 -11.66 -6.79
N LEU A 6 21.66 -12.58 -7.48
CA LEU A 6 21.02 -13.80 -8.01
C LEU A 6 20.49 -14.68 -6.87
N HIS A 7 21.27 -14.88 -5.81
CA HIS A 7 20.82 -15.66 -4.65
C HIS A 7 19.59 -15.01 -3.99
N ARG A 8 19.57 -13.68 -3.88
CA ARG A 8 18.44 -12.93 -3.33
C ARG A 8 17.19 -13.05 -4.22
N LEU A 9 17.33 -12.91 -5.53
CA LEU A 9 16.23 -13.09 -6.48
C LEU A 9 15.67 -14.51 -6.44
N LEU A 10 16.54 -15.51 -6.37
CA LEU A 10 16.13 -16.92 -6.23
C LEU A 10 15.40 -17.18 -4.92
N LEU A 11 15.78 -16.54 -3.82
CA LEU A 11 15.07 -16.64 -2.54
C LEU A 11 13.73 -15.89 -2.53
N MET A 12 13.56 -14.85 -3.37
CA MET A 12 12.29 -14.13 -3.47
C MET A 12 11.21 -14.98 -4.13
N VAL A 13 11.54 -15.83 -5.10
CA VAL A 13 10.57 -16.69 -5.80
C VAL A 13 9.78 -17.61 -4.85
N PRO A 14 10.42 -18.46 -4.02
CA PRO A 14 9.69 -19.34 -3.09
C PRO A 14 8.95 -18.54 -2.02
N LEU A 15 9.51 -17.40 -1.57
CA LEU A 15 8.83 -16.52 -0.62
C LEU A 15 7.54 -15.93 -1.22
N MET A 16 7.59 -15.41 -2.45
CA MET A 16 6.41 -14.89 -3.12
C MET A 16 5.39 -15.99 -3.35
N LEU A 17 5.81 -17.18 -3.78
CA LEU A 17 4.91 -18.31 -3.97
C LEU A 17 4.23 -18.69 -2.65
N LEU A 18 4.98 -18.80 -1.55
CA LEU A 18 4.43 -19.04 -0.22
C LEU A 18 3.40 -17.98 0.16
N ILE A 19 3.71 -16.69 -0.02
CA ILE A 19 2.78 -15.59 0.26
C ILE A 19 1.50 -15.75 -0.56
N THR A 20 1.59 -16.02 -1.87
CA THR A 20 0.41 -16.19 -2.73
C THR A 20 -0.47 -17.37 -2.30
N VAL A 21 0.15 -18.50 -1.93
CA VAL A 21 -0.58 -19.67 -1.41
C VAL A 21 -1.29 -19.32 -0.11
N VAL A 22 -0.59 -18.70 0.84
CA VAL A 22 -1.17 -18.30 2.12
C VAL A 22 -2.32 -17.32 1.91
N THR A 23 -2.16 -16.30 1.06
CA THR A 23 -3.24 -15.34 0.77
C THR A 23 -4.43 -16.00 0.09
N PHE A 24 -4.20 -16.94 -0.84
CA PHE A 24 -5.26 -17.67 -1.49
C PHE A 24 -6.04 -18.53 -0.48
N LEU A 25 -5.35 -19.24 0.41
CA LEU A 25 -5.97 -20.03 1.46
C LEU A 25 -6.75 -19.15 2.44
N LEU A 26 -6.24 -17.97 2.81
CA LEU A 26 -6.96 -17.04 3.69
C LEU A 26 -8.29 -16.58 3.07
N ILE A 27 -8.33 -16.36 1.76
CA ILE A 27 -9.58 -16.04 1.04
C ILE A 27 -10.53 -17.22 1.08
N GLN A 28 -10.05 -18.44 0.83
CA GLN A 28 -10.89 -19.65 0.81
C GLN A 28 -11.36 -20.09 2.21
N LEU A 29 -10.62 -19.75 3.27
CA LEU A 29 -11.00 -19.98 4.67
C LEU A 29 -11.96 -18.90 5.20
N SER A 30 -12.18 -17.83 4.43
CA SER A 30 -13.17 -16.82 4.77
C SER A 30 -14.56 -17.46 4.84
N PRO A 31 -15.40 -17.12 5.84
CA PRO A 31 -16.76 -17.65 5.94
C PRO A 31 -17.69 -17.17 4.82
N SER A 32 -17.29 -16.17 4.03
CA SER A 32 -18.10 -15.59 2.95
C SER A 32 -17.72 -16.15 1.58
N ASP A 33 -18.72 -16.47 0.76
CA ASP A 33 -18.50 -16.90 -0.63
C ASP A 33 -17.98 -15.73 -1.50
N PRO A 34 -16.84 -15.87 -2.20
CA PRO A 34 -16.31 -14.83 -3.08
C PRO A 34 -17.31 -14.36 -4.15
N ALA A 35 -18.16 -15.24 -4.68
CA ALA A 35 -19.19 -14.86 -5.64
C ALA A 35 -20.28 -13.99 -4.99
N GLU A 36 -20.70 -14.34 -3.77
CA GLU A 36 -21.67 -13.54 -3.03
C GLU A 36 -21.12 -12.15 -2.72
N VAL A 37 -19.86 -12.05 -2.27
CA VAL A 37 -19.19 -10.78 -1.99
C VAL A 37 -19.11 -9.92 -3.25
N ALA A 38 -18.73 -10.52 -4.39
CA ALA A 38 -18.67 -9.82 -5.67
C ALA A 38 -20.05 -9.26 -6.10
N LEU A 39 -21.14 -9.99 -5.89
CA LEU A 39 -22.50 -9.51 -6.18
C LEU A 39 -22.89 -8.34 -5.27
N ARG A 40 -22.65 -8.47 -3.97
CA ARG A 40 -22.99 -7.44 -2.96
C ARG A 40 -22.26 -6.13 -3.21
N VAL A 41 -20.97 -6.18 -3.53
CA VAL A 41 -20.16 -5.01 -3.88
C VAL A 41 -20.73 -4.25 -5.08
N ASN A 42 -21.41 -4.96 -5.99
CA ASN A 42 -22.06 -4.39 -7.15
C ASN A 42 -23.53 -4.01 -6.92
N MET A 43 -24.00 -4.01 -5.67
CA MET A 43 -25.41 -3.74 -5.31
C MET A 43 -26.40 -4.70 -5.98
N ILE A 44 -25.96 -5.90 -6.35
CA ILE A 44 -26.80 -6.97 -6.90
C ILE A 44 -27.27 -7.84 -5.74
N VAL A 45 -28.58 -8.12 -5.68
CA VAL A 45 -29.15 -9.02 -4.67
C VAL A 45 -28.59 -10.43 -4.89
N PRO A 46 -27.91 -11.03 -3.91
CA PRO A 46 -27.28 -12.33 -4.07
C PRO A 46 -28.32 -13.44 -3.94
N THR A 47 -29.09 -13.68 -5.01
CA THR A 47 -29.98 -14.85 -5.08
C THR A 47 -29.16 -16.13 -5.29
N PRO A 48 -29.65 -17.31 -4.87
CA PRO A 48 -28.94 -18.57 -5.06
C PRO A 48 -28.55 -18.84 -6.52
N GLU A 49 -29.41 -18.46 -7.47
CA GLU A 49 -29.18 -18.61 -8.90
C GLU A 49 -28.07 -17.67 -9.40
N ALA A 50 -28.07 -16.42 -8.94
CA ALA A 50 -27.05 -15.44 -9.30
C ALA A 50 -25.67 -15.83 -8.74
N ILE A 51 -25.63 -16.35 -7.51
CA ILE A 51 -24.40 -16.87 -6.90
C ILE A 51 -23.89 -18.06 -7.70
N ALA A 52 -24.75 -19.05 -8.00
CA ALA A 52 -24.35 -20.24 -8.76
C ALA A 52 -23.83 -19.90 -10.16
N ALA A 53 -24.50 -18.97 -10.86
CA ALA A 53 -24.06 -18.49 -12.17
C ALA A 53 -22.69 -17.82 -12.10
N LEU A 54 -22.48 -16.93 -11.13
CA LEU A 54 -21.21 -16.22 -10.98
C LEU A 54 -20.08 -17.16 -10.50
N ARG A 55 -20.37 -18.16 -9.67
CA ARG A 55 -19.39 -19.18 -9.29
C ARG A 55 -18.88 -19.94 -10.50
N LEU A 56 -19.76 -20.30 -11.42
CA LEU A 56 -19.38 -20.99 -12.66
C LEU A 56 -18.58 -20.07 -13.59
N GLU A 57 -19.00 -18.81 -13.73
CA GLU A 57 -18.27 -17.80 -14.52
C GLU A 57 -16.84 -17.56 -13.99
N LEU A 58 -16.68 -17.49 -12.66
CA LEU A 58 -15.38 -17.30 -12.01
C LEU A 58 -14.57 -18.60 -11.86
N GLY A 59 -15.14 -19.75 -12.22
CA GLY A 59 -14.50 -21.07 -12.08
C GLY A 59 -14.31 -21.51 -10.63
N LEU A 60 -15.13 -21.02 -9.70
CA LEU A 60 -15.12 -21.36 -8.26
C LEU A 60 -15.73 -22.74 -7.95
N ASP A 61 -16.22 -23.43 -8.96
CA ASP A 61 -16.73 -24.80 -8.95
C ASP A 61 -15.61 -25.86 -9.06
N ALA A 62 -14.45 -25.49 -9.59
CA ALA A 62 -13.29 -26.38 -9.72
C ALA A 62 -12.62 -26.70 -8.36
N SER A 63 -11.73 -27.70 -8.35
CA SER A 63 -10.92 -27.98 -7.14
C SER A 63 -9.98 -26.83 -6.78
N LEU A 64 -9.69 -26.64 -5.49
CA LEU A 64 -8.88 -25.51 -4.97
C LEU A 64 -7.53 -25.36 -5.69
N TRP A 65 -6.86 -26.47 -5.98
CA TRP A 65 -5.58 -26.45 -6.68
C TRP A 65 -5.71 -25.94 -8.12
N GLN A 66 -6.77 -26.33 -8.84
CA GLN A 66 -7.02 -25.82 -10.20
C GLN A 66 -7.38 -24.33 -10.19
N GLN A 67 -8.14 -23.88 -9.20
CA GLN A 67 -8.43 -22.46 -9.01
C GLN A 67 -7.14 -21.66 -8.81
N TYR A 68 -6.28 -22.10 -7.88
CA TYR A 68 -5.00 -21.45 -7.59
C TYR A 68 -4.07 -21.43 -8.81
N LEU A 69 -3.88 -22.56 -9.50
CA LEU A 69 -3.01 -22.63 -10.67
C LEU A 69 -3.50 -21.73 -11.81
N ARG A 70 -4.80 -21.75 -12.13
CA ARG A 70 -5.36 -20.87 -13.17
C ARG A 70 -5.16 -19.41 -12.83
N TRP A 71 -5.40 -19.03 -11.58
CA TRP A 71 -5.17 -17.67 -11.10
C TRP A 71 -3.68 -17.28 -11.17
N LEU A 72 -2.79 -18.15 -10.71
CA LEU A 72 -1.35 -17.91 -10.69
C LEU A 72 -0.79 -17.74 -12.11
N VAL A 73 -1.18 -18.59 -13.06
CA VAL A 73 -0.77 -18.49 -14.46
C VAL A 73 -1.19 -17.16 -15.06
N ARG A 74 -2.44 -16.73 -14.85
CA ARG A 74 -2.92 -15.41 -15.31
C ARG A 74 -2.13 -14.27 -14.67
N CYS A 75 -1.86 -14.34 -13.37
CA CYS A 75 -1.07 -13.34 -12.66
C CYS A 75 0.37 -13.23 -13.20
N VAL A 76 1.03 -14.35 -13.53
CA VAL A 76 2.37 -14.35 -14.14
C VAL A 76 2.34 -13.78 -15.56
N GLN A 77 1.23 -13.94 -16.28
CA GLN A 77 0.99 -13.32 -17.59
C GLN A 77 0.57 -11.84 -17.48
N LEU A 78 0.60 -11.24 -16.28
CA LEU A 78 0.16 -9.87 -15.98
C LEU A 78 -1.34 -9.64 -16.26
N ASP A 79 -2.13 -10.71 -16.26
CA ASP A 79 -3.59 -10.67 -16.27
C ASP A 79 -4.13 -10.86 -14.85
N TRP A 80 -4.38 -9.76 -14.16
CA TRP A 80 -5.00 -9.75 -12.83
C TRP A 80 -6.54 -9.71 -12.88
N GLY A 81 -7.13 -9.79 -14.08
CA GLY A 81 -8.57 -9.74 -14.27
C GLY A 81 -9.19 -8.36 -14.09
N THR A 82 -10.48 -8.35 -13.74
CA THR A 82 -11.31 -7.16 -13.57
C THR A 82 -11.67 -6.95 -12.11
N SER A 83 -11.62 -5.71 -11.67
CA SER A 83 -12.05 -5.30 -10.34
C SER A 83 -13.54 -5.54 -10.17
N PHE A 84 -13.91 -6.25 -9.09
CA PHE A 84 -15.33 -6.43 -8.74
C PHE A 84 -15.98 -5.13 -8.29
N VAL A 85 -15.22 -4.13 -7.84
CA VAL A 85 -15.75 -2.85 -7.34
C VAL A 85 -15.96 -1.87 -8.47
N THR A 86 -14.92 -1.63 -9.28
CA THR A 86 -14.95 -0.56 -10.30
C THR A 86 -15.34 -1.08 -11.68
N ARG A 87 -15.42 -2.41 -11.87
CA ARG A 87 -15.62 -3.07 -13.18
C ARG A 87 -14.55 -2.76 -14.23
N THR A 88 -13.41 -2.19 -13.82
CA THR A 88 -12.29 -1.93 -14.73
C THR A 88 -11.20 -3.00 -14.60
N ALA A 89 -10.31 -3.09 -15.61
CA ALA A 89 -9.19 -4.01 -15.53
C ALA A 89 -8.24 -3.61 -14.39
N VAL A 90 -7.86 -4.56 -13.53
CA VAL A 90 -7.00 -4.29 -12.34
C VAL A 90 -5.66 -3.66 -12.75
N ARG A 91 -5.13 -4.04 -13.93
CA ARG A 91 -3.93 -3.41 -14.51
C ARG A 91 -4.06 -1.89 -14.67
N HIS A 92 -5.26 -1.39 -14.97
CA HIS A 92 -5.51 0.03 -15.18
C HIS A 92 -5.56 0.76 -13.85
N GLU A 93 -6.22 0.19 -12.83
CA GLU A 93 -6.20 0.74 -11.47
C GLU A 93 -4.78 0.82 -10.90
N LEU A 94 -4.00 -0.26 -11.06
CA LEU A 94 -2.59 -0.30 -10.67
C LEU A 94 -1.80 0.80 -11.37
N ALA A 95 -1.98 0.96 -12.69
CA ALA A 95 -1.31 2.00 -13.47
C ALA A 95 -1.71 3.42 -13.04
N GLN A 96 -2.96 3.63 -12.60
CA GLN A 96 -3.43 4.92 -12.08
C GLN A 96 -2.86 5.21 -10.68
N ALA A 97 -2.73 4.20 -9.83
CA ALA A 97 -2.19 4.35 -8.47
C ALA A 97 -0.66 4.46 -8.44
N LEU A 98 0.05 3.81 -9.38
CA LEU A 98 1.50 3.71 -9.38
C LEU A 98 2.22 5.07 -9.33
N PRO A 99 1.86 6.11 -10.11
CA PRO A 99 2.51 7.42 -10.03
C PRO A 99 2.40 8.05 -8.63
N ALA A 100 1.24 7.91 -7.97
CA ALA A 100 1.04 8.43 -6.62
C ALA A 100 1.99 7.76 -5.61
N THR A 101 2.11 6.43 -5.68
CA THR A 101 3.04 5.67 -4.84
C THR A 101 4.48 6.04 -5.11
N LEU A 102 4.86 6.23 -6.38
CA LEU A 102 6.22 6.63 -6.76
C LEU A 102 6.55 8.03 -6.25
N TRP A 103 5.65 9.00 -6.39
CA TRP A 103 5.84 10.36 -5.85
C TRP A 103 5.96 10.34 -4.33
N LEU A 104 5.11 9.57 -3.64
CA LEU A 104 5.17 9.43 -2.19
C LEU A 104 6.50 8.79 -1.75
N ALA A 105 6.92 7.70 -2.38
CA ALA A 105 8.17 7.02 -2.07
C ALA A 105 9.38 7.91 -2.36
N ALA A 106 9.39 8.63 -3.49
CA ALA A 106 10.49 9.52 -3.88
C ALA A 106 10.61 10.71 -2.92
N THR A 107 9.49 11.35 -2.56
CA THR A 107 9.50 12.48 -1.62
C THR A 107 9.91 12.02 -0.21
N ALA A 108 9.39 10.89 0.26
CA ALA A 108 9.82 10.29 1.54
C ALA A 108 11.32 9.98 1.53
N LEU A 109 11.84 9.37 0.46
CA LEU A 109 13.27 9.06 0.32
C LEU A 109 14.13 10.33 0.34
N ALA A 110 13.73 11.36 -0.42
CA ALA A 110 14.44 12.64 -0.44
C ALA A 110 14.47 13.30 0.95
N MET A 111 13.34 13.28 1.67
CA MET A 111 13.25 13.79 3.04
C MET A 111 14.14 12.98 4.00
N ILE A 112 14.10 11.65 3.93
CA ILE A 112 14.94 10.77 4.76
C ILE A 112 16.40 11.09 4.53
N VAL A 113 16.87 11.08 3.27
CA VAL A 113 18.29 11.33 2.96
C VAL A 113 18.72 12.71 3.43
N THR A 114 17.92 13.75 3.15
CA THR A 114 18.27 15.12 3.52
C THR A 114 18.30 15.30 5.03
N LEU A 115 17.24 14.87 5.73
CA LEU A 115 17.10 15.07 7.17
C LEU A 115 18.09 14.20 7.95
N SER A 116 18.28 12.93 7.55
CA SER A 116 19.26 12.06 8.17
C SER A 116 20.68 12.60 8.00
N LEU A 117 21.05 13.14 6.83
CA LEU A 117 22.38 13.70 6.61
C LEU A 117 22.61 14.95 7.49
N VAL A 118 21.64 15.86 7.55
CA VAL A 118 21.72 17.07 8.38
C VAL A 118 21.80 16.73 9.86
N ILE A 119 20.90 15.89 10.36
CA ILE A 119 20.90 15.48 11.77
C ILE A 119 22.18 14.72 12.11
N ALA A 120 22.63 13.80 11.26
CA ALA A 120 23.87 13.06 11.49
C ALA A 120 25.09 14.00 11.53
N ALA A 121 25.20 14.95 10.60
CA ALA A 121 26.28 15.94 10.60
C ALA A 121 26.27 16.79 11.88
N LEU A 122 25.10 17.25 12.32
CA LEU A 122 24.96 18.01 13.57
C LEU A 122 25.37 17.19 14.79
N CYS A 123 24.97 15.92 14.88
CA CYS A 123 25.40 15.03 15.96
C CYS A 123 26.92 14.80 15.97
N VAL A 124 27.56 14.72 14.80
CA VAL A 124 29.02 14.56 14.70
C VAL A 124 29.76 15.83 15.11
N VAL A 125 29.36 17.00 14.61
CA VAL A 125 30.03 18.27 14.92
C VAL A 125 29.82 18.69 16.39
N SER A 126 28.68 18.34 16.98
CA SER A 126 28.36 18.62 18.39
C SER A 126 28.64 17.45 19.33
N ALA A 127 29.37 16.43 18.88
CA ALA A 127 29.59 15.19 19.61
C ALA A 127 30.00 15.41 21.09
N GLY A 128 29.27 14.77 22.00
CA GLY A 128 29.52 14.85 23.44
C GLY A 128 29.04 16.14 24.12
N ARG A 129 28.61 17.16 23.36
CA ARG A 129 28.05 18.40 23.89
C ARG A 129 26.54 18.27 24.12
N TRP A 130 25.95 19.27 24.79
CA TRP A 130 24.52 19.28 25.08
C TRP A 130 23.60 19.18 23.84
N PRO A 131 23.93 19.77 22.65
CA PRO A 131 23.06 19.65 21.47
C PRO A 131 22.99 18.22 20.94
N ASP A 132 24.11 17.50 20.93
CA ASP A 132 24.19 16.08 20.57
C ASP A 132 23.36 15.21 21.53
N LYS A 133 23.49 15.44 22.84
CA LYS A 133 22.67 14.75 23.85
C LYS A 133 21.17 14.98 23.64
N LEU A 134 20.76 16.23 23.36
CA LEU A 134 19.36 16.56 23.09
C LEU A 134 18.85 15.88 21.81
N LEU A 135 19.60 15.97 20.71
CA LEU A 135 19.26 15.34 19.43
C LEU A 135 19.11 13.83 19.56
N ARG A 136 20.08 13.15 20.18
CA ARG A 136 20.04 11.70 20.41
C ARG A 136 18.89 11.28 21.31
N THR A 137 18.59 12.07 22.34
CA THR A 137 17.44 11.81 23.23
C THR A 137 16.13 11.93 22.46
N GLY A 138 15.97 12.97 21.64
CA GLY A 138 14.82 13.12 20.76
C GLY A 138 14.67 11.96 19.78
N LEU A 139 15.76 11.57 19.11
CA LEU A 139 15.77 10.42 18.20
C LEU A 139 15.37 9.12 18.92
N PHE A 140 15.88 8.89 20.13
CA PHE A 140 15.51 7.72 20.94
C PHE A 140 14.01 7.68 21.21
N PHE A 141 13.41 8.80 21.64
CA PHE A 141 11.96 8.89 21.84
C PHE A 141 11.18 8.61 20.56
N LEU A 142 11.58 9.19 19.43
CA LEU A 142 10.91 8.93 18.15
C LEU A 142 11.00 7.44 17.76
N THR A 143 12.14 6.79 17.96
CA THR A 143 12.33 5.37 17.62
C THR A 143 11.64 4.41 18.59
N ALA A 144 11.39 4.84 19.83
CA ALA A 144 10.68 4.04 20.84
C ALA A 144 9.16 4.06 20.64
N MET A 145 8.63 5.09 19.96
CA MET A 145 7.20 5.20 19.69
C MET A 145 6.78 4.30 18.51
N PRO A 146 5.57 3.69 18.56
CA PRO A 146 5.04 2.98 17.41
C PRO A 146 4.88 3.91 16.20
N ASN A 147 5.35 3.47 15.02
CA ASN A 147 5.32 4.28 13.79
C ASN A 147 3.93 4.84 13.46
N TYR A 148 2.87 4.04 13.65
CA TYR A 148 1.49 4.48 13.44
C TYR A 148 1.12 5.66 14.34
N TRP A 149 1.54 5.64 15.61
CA TRP A 149 1.22 6.69 16.58
C TRP A 149 1.89 8.02 16.22
N VAL A 150 3.16 7.97 15.83
CA VAL A 150 3.90 9.14 15.32
C VAL A 150 3.23 9.69 14.06
N GLY A 151 2.85 8.80 13.13
CA GLY A 151 2.13 9.18 11.91
C GLY A 151 0.81 9.92 12.20
N LEU A 152 0.02 9.42 13.15
CA LEU A 152 -1.22 10.08 13.58
C LEU A 152 -0.98 11.45 14.22
N LEU A 153 0.03 11.58 15.09
CA LEU A 153 0.35 12.85 15.72
C LEU A 153 0.80 13.89 14.70
N LEU A 154 1.62 13.48 13.73
CA LEU A 154 2.04 14.35 12.64
C LEU A 154 0.85 14.77 11.77
N LEU A 155 -0.06 13.85 11.46
CA LEU A 155 -1.30 14.17 10.73
C LEU A 155 -2.16 15.17 11.52
N TRP A 156 -2.38 14.93 12.82
CA TRP A 156 -3.14 15.85 13.66
C TRP A 156 -2.48 17.23 13.76
N LEU A 157 -1.17 17.28 13.99
CA LEU A 157 -0.46 18.55 14.15
C LEU A 157 -0.38 19.33 12.84
N LEU A 158 0.11 18.69 11.76
CA LEU A 158 0.40 19.36 10.50
C LEU A 158 -0.84 19.57 9.64
N ALA A 159 -1.77 18.60 9.60
CA ALA A 159 -2.95 18.70 8.74
C ALA A 159 -4.15 19.32 9.46
N VAL A 160 -4.38 18.98 10.73
CA VAL A 160 -5.58 19.44 11.45
C VAL A 160 -5.33 20.73 12.23
N LYS A 161 -4.29 20.79 13.07
CA LYS A 161 -4.06 21.95 13.93
C LYS A 161 -3.44 23.12 13.17
N TRP A 162 -2.37 22.87 12.43
CA TRP A 162 -1.64 23.91 11.69
C TRP A 162 -2.14 24.11 10.26
N GLN A 163 -2.93 23.17 9.72
CA GLN A 163 -3.47 23.24 8.36
C GLN A 163 -2.36 23.48 7.31
N TRP A 164 -1.15 22.97 7.53
CA TRP A 164 -0.04 23.08 6.57
C TRP A 164 -0.27 22.13 5.39
N LEU A 165 -0.84 20.96 5.65
CA LEU A 165 -1.09 19.90 4.67
C LEU A 165 -2.58 19.54 4.64
N PRO A 166 -3.15 19.11 3.50
CA PRO A 166 -4.49 18.56 3.47
C PRO A 166 -4.55 17.22 4.20
N VAL A 167 -5.72 16.88 4.76
CA VAL A 167 -5.93 15.65 5.54
C VAL A 167 -5.95 14.38 4.67
N GLY A 168 -6.15 14.50 3.35
CA GLY A 168 -6.04 13.38 2.44
C GLY A 168 -6.22 13.75 0.97
N GLY A 169 -5.71 12.89 0.08
CA GLY A 169 -5.89 12.97 -1.38
C GLY A 169 -4.88 13.87 -2.10
N ILE A 170 -4.35 13.38 -3.24
CA ILE A 170 -3.49 14.17 -4.13
C ILE A 170 -4.27 15.34 -4.77
N ASP A 171 -5.56 15.15 -5.01
CA ASP A 171 -6.41 16.18 -5.59
C ASP A 171 -6.81 17.27 -4.59
N ALA A 172 -6.75 16.99 -3.28
CA ALA A 172 -6.96 18.01 -2.25
C ALA A 172 -5.83 19.07 -2.26
N VAL A 173 -4.59 18.65 -2.58
CA VAL A 173 -3.46 19.58 -2.79
C VAL A 173 -3.73 20.48 -3.99
N LYS A 174 -4.26 19.92 -5.09
CA LYS A 174 -4.63 20.69 -6.30
C LYS A 174 -5.80 21.65 -6.06
N GLN A 175 -6.83 21.24 -5.29
CA GLN A 175 -7.97 22.11 -4.97
C GLN A 175 -7.55 23.29 -4.10
N ARG A 176 -6.70 23.09 -3.08
CA ARG A 176 -6.22 24.19 -2.22
C ARG A 176 -5.37 25.21 -2.98
N ALA A 177 -4.52 24.77 -3.90
CA ALA A 177 -3.73 25.65 -4.75
C ALA A 177 -4.57 26.47 -5.76
N LYS A 178 -5.78 26.00 -6.08
CA LYS A 178 -6.72 26.70 -6.97
C LYS A 178 -7.54 27.75 -6.23
N VAL A 179 -7.94 27.47 -4.98
CA VAL A 179 -8.70 28.40 -4.12
C VAL A 179 -7.85 29.60 -3.70
N SER A 180 -6.55 29.43 -3.49
CA SER A 180 -5.65 30.55 -3.14
C SER A 180 -5.29 31.50 -4.29
N ARG A 181 -5.75 31.24 -5.53
CA ARG A 181 -5.51 32.09 -6.71
C ARG A 181 -6.65 33.08 -7.02
N PHE A 182 -7.73 33.05 -6.25
CA PHE A 182 -8.79 34.06 -6.33
C PHE A 182 -8.98 34.70 -4.96
N PRO A 183 -8.24 35.78 -4.65
CA PRO A 183 -8.69 36.69 -3.60
C PRO A 183 -9.96 37.38 -4.14
N GLY A 184 -11.07 37.20 -3.40
CA GLY A 184 -12.23 38.09 -3.53
C GLY A 184 -11.89 39.50 -3.04
#